data_AF-A0A926APS6-F1
#
_entry.id   AF-A0A926APS6-F1
#
_cell.length_a   1.000
_cell.length_b   1.000
_cell.length_c   1.000
_cell.angle_alpha   90.00
_cell.angle_beta   90.00
_cell.angle_gamma   90.00
#
_symmetry.space_group_name_H-M   'P 1'
#
loop_
_entity.id
_entity.type
_entity.pdbx_description
1 polymer ?
#
loop_
_entity_poly.entity_id
_entity_poly.type
_entity_poly.pdbx_seq_one_letter_code
_entity_poly.pdbx_strand_id
1 'polypeptide(L)'
;MENQTILLKIKEQGDRVIQISLISYFIFGVALAFVYDTFLIAFGVGGICVGAFFLVKWLSPTTALYQYVASALFAVFTAQFIYQMHGLFEMHFFVFVGAALLIAYQNWLLHLPNIIMVVLHHGTFAYLQYAGNKKIYFTQLAYMDLSTFMIHGGLAGLIVAICGYWSYVFRKQTLDDAKKADSLNTQLTNVSQNIAFAEEVSQGNLVFEYQLADEKDELGKALLKMRENLLESQKREQQERFTTEGVAHIGEILRMHNQDMASMADLVVKSIVKYIHANQAGLFLLEDDNQTPVLNLKACYAYDRKKFITKQIAIGEGLIGQCFLEKEIIYTTQIPDNYIKITSGLGQSNPTCLVLVPIKSEEKVVGVLEIASFHPLETKEFTFLEKISESLASVIMTANINEKTKELLEASQQNTEVMKAQEEEMRQNMEELQAIQEEVSRKVKDYERLLVEKENEIFRLKNLIEA
;
A
#
# COMPACT_ATOMS: atom_id res chain seq x y z
N MET A 1 -9.45 32.30 -17.36
CA MET A 1 -9.01 33.32 -16.38
C MET A 1 -7.50 33.58 -16.48
N GLU A 2 -6.68 32.55 -16.60
CA GLU A 2 -5.20 32.68 -16.59
C GLU A 2 -4.59 33.50 -17.75
N ASN A 3 -5.04 33.26 -18.99
CA ASN A 3 -4.66 34.09 -20.14
C ASN A 3 -5.03 35.57 -19.94
N GLN A 4 -6.10 35.88 -19.21
CA GLN A 4 -6.50 37.27 -18.96
C GLN A 4 -5.55 37.95 -17.97
N THR A 5 -5.07 37.23 -16.95
CA THR A 5 -4.08 37.75 -15.98
C THR A 5 -2.75 38.05 -16.65
N ILE A 6 -2.27 37.18 -17.53
CA ILE A 6 -1.03 37.40 -18.29
C ILE A 6 -1.18 38.60 -19.23
N LEU A 7 -2.29 38.68 -19.96
CA LEU A 7 -2.58 39.80 -20.86
C LEU A 7 -2.73 41.14 -20.11
N LEU A 8 -3.25 41.13 -18.88
CA LEU A 8 -3.30 42.30 -18.01
C LEU A 8 -1.88 42.79 -17.64
N LYS A 9 -0.98 41.87 -17.27
CA LYS A 9 0.42 42.22 -16.96
C LYS A 9 1.15 42.81 -18.17
N ILE A 10 0.93 42.25 -19.36
CA ILE A 10 1.44 42.79 -20.62
C ILE A 10 0.86 44.19 -20.88
N LYS A 11 -0.45 44.36 -20.67
CA LYS A 11 -1.14 45.65 -20.82
C LYS A 11 -0.54 46.73 -19.91
N GLU A 12 -0.28 46.42 -18.64
CA GLU A 12 0.32 47.36 -17.68
C GLU A 12 1.76 47.74 -18.05
N GLN A 13 2.56 46.77 -18.48
CA GLN A 13 3.93 47.03 -18.95
C GLN A 13 3.93 47.89 -20.21
N GLY A 14 3.10 47.55 -21.20
CA GLY A 14 2.93 48.33 -22.43
C GLY A 14 2.44 49.75 -22.14
N ASP A 15 1.50 49.91 -21.22
CA ASP A 15 1.00 51.22 -20.78
C ASP A 15 2.10 52.12 -20.25
N ARG A 16 3.02 51.58 -19.45
CA ARG A 16 4.13 52.33 -18.88
C ARG A 16 5.08 52.83 -19.98
N VAL A 17 5.42 51.95 -20.93
CA VAL A 17 6.29 52.29 -22.06
C VAL A 17 5.65 53.39 -22.92
N ILE A 18 4.36 53.26 -23.21
CA ILE A 18 3.65 54.18 -24.12
C ILE A 18 3.40 55.53 -23.46
N GLN A 19 3.07 55.56 -22.16
CA GLN A 19 2.98 56.81 -21.40
C GLN A 19 4.28 57.60 -21.41
N ILE A 20 5.40 56.94 -21.08
CA ILE A 20 6.72 57.57 -21.09
C ILE A 20 7.02 58.08 -22.51
N SER A 21 6.74 57.27 -23.53
CA SER A 21 7.01 57.63 -24.92
C SER A 21 6.20 58.83 -25.41
N LEU A 22 4.90 58.90 -25.11
CA LEU A 22 4.05 60.04 -25.50
C LEU A 22 4.52 61.35 -24.83
N ILE A 23 4.92 61.29 -23.56
CA ILE A 23 5.49 62.44 -22.86
C ILE A 23 6.82 62.85 -23.51
N SER A 24 7.68 61.90 -23.85
CA SER A 24 8.95 62.17 -24.55
C SER A 24 8.74 62.80 -25.92
N TYR A 25 7.73 62.36 -26.68
CA TYR A 25 7.36 62.96 -27.97
C TYR A 25 6.88 64.40 -27.80
N PHE A 26 6.08 64.67 -26.76
CA PHE A 26 5.67 66.03 -26.44
C PHE A 26 6.85 66.93 -26.09
N ILE A 27 7.76 66.46 -25.22
CA ILE A 27 8.98 67.20 -24.84
C ILE A 27 9.85 67.47 -26.07
N PHE A 28 9.99 66.49 -26.97
CA PHE A 28 10.72 66.66 -28.22
C PHE A 28 10.09 67.73 -29.12
N GLY A 29 8.76 67.72 -29.27
CA GLY A 29 8.04 68.77 -30.01
C GLY A 29 8.22 70.17 -29.40
N VAL A 30 8.25 70.28 -28.07
CA VAL A 30 8.57 71.55 -27.38
C VAL A 30 10.02 71.97 -27.64
N ALA A 31 10.97 71.04 -27.63
CA ALA A 31 12.36 71.32 -27.96
C ALA A 31 12.53 71.86 -29.39
N LEU A 32 11.81 71.29 -30.37
CA LEU A 32 11.77 71.80 -31.74
C LEU A 32 11.20 73.22 -31.81
N ALA A 33 10.22 73.57 -30.97
CA ALA A 33 9.63 74.89 -30.96
C ALA A 33 10.62 76.01 -30.59
N PHE A 34 11.61 75.73 -29.74
CA PHE A 34 12.68 76.69 -29.43
C PHE A 34 13.55 77.02 -30.65
N VAL A 35 13.71 76.08 -31.58
CA VAL A 35 14.55 76.24 -32.76
C VAL A 35 13.78 76.87 -33.92
N TYR A 36 12.50 76.49 -34.10
CA TYR A 36 11.70 76.86 -35.27
C TYR A 36 10.57 77.86 -34.98
N ASP A 37 10.47 78.39 -33.76
CA ASP A 37 9.42 79.32 -33.30
C ASP A 37 7.98 78.82 -33.54
N THR A 38 7.74 77.56 -33.15
CA THR A 38 6.46 76.85 -33.37
C THR A 38 5.74 76.49 -32.06
N PHE A 39 5.84 77.34 -31.05
CA PHE A 39 5.29 77.09 -29.70
C PHE A 39 3.78 76.82 -29.69
N LEU A 40 3.02 77.51 -30.54
CA LEU A 40 1.57 77.30 -30.66
C LEU A 40 1.25 75.87 -31.11
N ILE A 41 2.04 75.33 -32.04
CA ILE A 41 1.85 73.97 -32.56
C ILE A 41 2.33 72.92 -31.54
N ALA A 42 3.48 73.15 -30.90
CA ALA A 42 4.00 72.24 -29.89
C ALA A 42 3.06 72.08 -28.69
N PHE A 43 2.58 73.19 -28.10
CA PHE A 43 1.67 73.14 -26.96
C PHE A 43 0.23 72.84 -27.37
N GLY A 44 -0.22 73.35 -28.52
CA GLY A 44 -1.55 73.10 -29.04
C GLY A 44 -1.74 71.64 -29.44
N VAL A 45 -1.09 71.20 -30.51
CA VAL A 45 -1.25 69.82 -31.02
C VAL A 45 -0.67 68.82 -30.02
N GLY A 46 0.55 69.04 -29.55
CA GLY A 46 1.22 68.11 -28.65
C GLY A 46 0.54 67.98 -27.29
N GLY A 47 0.08 69.10 -26.72
CA GLY A 47 -0.67 69.11 -25.46
C GLY A 47 -2.03 68.43 -25.58
N ILE A 48 -2.75 68.67 -26.69
CA ILE A 48 -4.02 67.98 -26.99
C ILE A 48 -3.77 66.48 -27.15
N CYS A 49 -2.70 66.05 -27.82
CA CYS A 49 -2.37 64.63 -27.97
C CYS A 49 -2.17 63.94 -26.62
N VAL A 50 -1.31 64.50 -25.76
CA VAL A 50 -1.07 63.93 -24.41
C VAL A 50 -2.36 63.94 -23.59
N GLY A 51 -3.09 65.05 -23.59
CA GLY A 51 -4.36 65.19 -22.87
C GLY A 51 -5.41 64.20 -23.34
N ALA A 52 -5.55 64.00 -24.65
CA ALA A 52 -6.49 63.04 -25.24
C ALA A 52 -6.18 61.60 -24.81
N PHE A 53 -4.91 61.20 -24.79
CA PHE A 53 -4.53 59.87 -24.31
C PHE A 53 -4.93 59.65 -22.84
N PHE A 54 -4.56 60.58 -21.94
CA PHE A 54 -4.86 60.43 -20.52
C PHE A 54 -6.36 60.53 -20.24
N LEU A 55 -7.08 61.38 -20.96
CA LEU A 55 -8.54 61.50 -20.85
C LEU A 55 -9.23 60.19 -21.24
N VAL A 56 -8.89 59.60 -22.39
CA VAL A 56 -9.49 58.33 -22.84
C VAL A 56 -9.10 57.19 -21.92
N LYS A 57 -7.86 57.17 -21.42
CA LYS A 57 -7.42 56.19 -20.42
C LYS A 57 -8.19 56.31 -19.10
N TRP A 58 -8.49 57.53 -18.67
CA TRP A 58 -9.29 57.78 -17.47
C TRP A 58 -10.77 57.39 -17.64
N LEU A 59 -11.36 57.71 -18.80
CA LEU A 59 -12.76 57.38 -19.12
C LEU A 59 -12.99 55.89 -19.39
N SER A 60 -12.00 55.20 -19.98
CA SER A 60 -12.14 53.80 -20.37
C SER A 60 -10.89 52.96 -20.04
N PRO A 61 -10.55 52.78 -18.75
CA PRO A 61 -9.33 52.08 -18.32
C PRO A 61 -9.38 50.58 -18.62
N THR A 62 -10.58 49.99 -18.66
CA THR A 62 -10.79 48.56 -18.85
C THR A 62 -10.70 48.14 -20.32
N THR A 63 -11.08 49.01 -21.24
CA THR A 63 -11.05 48.71 -22.68
C THR A 63 -9.66 48.96 -23.29
N ALA A 64 -9.45 48.49 -24.52
CA ALA A 64 -8.24 48.78 -25.28
C ALA A 64 -8.32 50.13 -26.04
N LEU A 65 -9.40 50.91 -25.87
CA LEU A 65 -9.68 52.09 -26.68
C LEU A 65 -8.54 53.12 -26.62
N TYR A 66 -8.02 53.41 -25.43
CA TYR A 66 -6.92 54.36 -25.26
C TYR A 66 -5.62 53.89 -25.92
N GLN A 67 -5.44 52.59 -26.17
CA GLN A 67 -4.29 52.04 -26.90
C GLN A 67 -4.41 52.32 -28.40
N TYR A 68 -5.61 52.18 -28.97
CA TYR A 68 -5.89 52.58 -30.35
C TYR A 68 -5.75 54.09 -30.53
N VAL A 69 -6.16 54.88 -29.54
CA VAL A 69 -5.93 56.32 -29.51
C VAL A 69 -4.43 56.63 -29.47
N ALA A 70 -3.66 56.01 -28.57
CA ALA A 70 -2.20 56.17 -28.51
C ALA A 70 -1.52 55.90 -29.86
N SER A 71 -1.94 54.82 -30.53
CA SER A 71 -1.46 54.48 -31.87
C SER A 71 -1.69 55.61 -32.89
N ALA A 72 -2.90 56.16 -32.96
CA ALA A 72 -3.20 57.28 -33.85
C ALA A 72 -2.41 58.55 -33.46
N LEU A 73 -2.19 58.78 -32.16
CA LEU A 73 -1.49 59.95 -31.67
C LEU A 73 0.00 59.97 -32.05
N PHE A 74 0.67 58.81 -32.14
CA PHE A 74 2.05 58.76 -32.66
C PHE A 74 2.17 59.24 -34.10
N ALA A 75 1.18 58.91 -34.95
CA ALA A 75 1.09 59.47 -36.30
C ALA A 75 0.84 60.98 -36.29
N VAL A 76 0.00 61.49 -35.37
CA VAL A 76 -0.24 62.93 -35.23
C VAL A 76 1.01 63.67 -34.77
N PHE A 77 1.79 63.12 -33.83
CA PHE A 77 3.07 63.71 -33.45
C PHE A 77 4.07 63.71 -34.61
N THR A 78 4.09 62.65 -35.41
CA THR A 78 4.93 62.62 -36.62
C THR A 78 4.54 63.76 -37.59
N ALA A 79 3.24 63.95 -37.82
CA ALA A 79 2.71 65.09 -38.58
C ALA A 79 3.12 66.45 -37.99
N GLN A 80 3.05 66.58 -36.66
CA GLN A 80 3.50 67.77 -35.95
C GLN A 80 4.99 68.04 -36.20
N PHE A 81 5.86 67.04 -36.09
CA PHE A 81 7.30 67.22 -36.28
C PHE A 81 7.65 67.58 -37.73
N ILE A 82 6.99 66.95 -38.71
CA ILE A 82 7.11 67.30 -40.12
C ILE A 82 6.74 68.78 -40.33
N TYR A 83 5.64 69.24 -39.73
CA TYR A 83 5.25 70.65 -39.81
C TYR A 83 6.28 71.59 -39.16
N GLN A 84 6.69 71.30 -37.91
CA GLN A 84 7.61 72.16 -37.15
C GLN A 84 8.96 72.34 -37.85
N MET A 85 9.42 71.30 -38.57
CA MET A 85 10.68 71.33 -39.33
C MET A 85 10.46 71.61 -40.82
N HIS A 86 9.33 72.23 -41.19
CA HIS A 86 9.04 72.71 -42.54
C HIS A 86 9.16 71.63 -43.63
N GLY A 87 8.70 70.42 -43.34
CA GLY A 87 8.65 69.30 -44.30
C GLY A 87 9.95 68.50 -44.40
N LEU A 88 10.82 68.57 -43.39
CA LEU A 88 12.08 67.81 -43.37
C LEU A 88 11.82 66.29 -43.44
N PHE A 89 12.53 65.59 -44.33
CA PHE A 89 12.31 64.17 -44.61
C PHE A 89 12.55 63.29 -43.37
N GLU A 90 13.55 63.63 -42.57
CA GLU A 90 13.96 62.89 -41.38
C GLU A 90 12.84 62.76 -40.35
N MET A 91 11.92 63.73 -40.31
CA MET A 91 10.79 63.69 -39.37
C MET A 91 9.77 62.59 -39.71
N HIS A 92 9.76 62.09 -40.95
CA HIS A 92 8.93 60.95 -41.33
C HIS A 92 9.37 59.66 -40.62
N PHE A 93 10.63 59.55 -40.20
CA PHE A 93 11.13 58.37 -39.49
C PHE A 93 10.49 58.15 -38.11
N PHE A 94 9.86 59.17 -37.51
CA PHE A 94 9.16 59.03 -36.24
C PHE A 94 7.93 58.10 -36.32
N VAL A 95 7.38 57.88 -37.52
CA VAL A 95 6.34 56.85 -37.70
C VAL A 95 6.88 55.44 -37.39
N PHE A 96 8.16 55.18 -37.72
CA PHE A 96 8.82 53.91 -37.46
C PHE A 96 9.14 53.74 -35.98
N VAL A 97 9.55 54.82 -35.32
CA VAL A 97 9.75 54.83 -33.86
C VAL A 97 8.42 54.55 -33.16
N GLY A 98 7.32 55.20 -33.58
CA GLY A 98 5.97 54.93 -33.05
C GLY A 98 5.53 53.49 -33.27
N ALA A 99 5.71 52.96 -34.49
CA ALA A 99 5.41 51.56 -34.80
C ALA A 99 6.25 50.59 -33.95
N ALA A 100 7.55 50.83 -33.76
CA ALA A 100 8.39 50.01 -32.90
C ALA A 100 7.91 50.03 -31.44
N LEU A 101 7.52 51.18 -30.92
CA LEU A 101 6.98 51.32 -29.55
C LEU A 101 5.66 50.57 -29.36
N LEU A 102 4.79 50.54 -30.37
CA LEU A 102 3.52 49.81 -30.33
C LEU A 102 3.70 48.28 -30.18
N ILE A 103 4.89 47.74 -30.46
CA ILE A 103 5.22 46.34 -30.18
C ILE A 103 5.10 46.02 -28.68
N ALA A 104 5.30 47.01 -27.79
CA ALA A 104 5.19 46.83 -26.35
C ALA A 104 3.80 46.33 -25.90
N TYR A 105 2.75 46.67 -26.66
CA TYR A 105 1.39 46.16 -26.41
C TYR A 105 1.15 44.75 -26.94
N GLN A 106 2.05 44.22 -27.77
CA GLN A 106 1.94 42.91 -28.43
C GLN A 106 0.58 42.71 -29.14
N ASN A 107 -0.01 43.80 -29.65
CA ASN A 107 -1.30 43.77 -30.34
C ASN A 107 -1.12 44.32 -31.75
N TRP A 108 -1.06 43.42 -32.72
CA TRP A 108 -0.80 43.78 -34.11
C TRP A 108 -1.89 44.74 -34.68
N LEU A 109 -3.11 44.70 -34.15
CA LEU A 109 -4.21 45.58 -34.56
C LEU A 109 -3.91 47.06 -34.26
N LEU A 110 -3.05 47.34 -33.29
CA LEU A 110 -2.67 48.72 -32.97
C LEU A 110 -1.81 49.37 -34.04
N HIS A 111 -1.28 48.64 -35.03
CA HIS A 111 -0.58 49.27 -36.14
C HIS A 111 -1.52 49.88 -37.18
N LEU A 112 -2.80 49.44 -37.20
CA LEU A 112 -3.77 49.92 -38.19
C LEU A 112 -4.12 51.41 -38.03
N PRO A 113 -4.49 51.93 -36.83
CA PRO A 113 -4.76 53.37 -36.69
C PRO A 113 -3.56 54.23 -37.05
N ASN A 114 -2.35 53.80 -36.68
CA ASN A 114 -1.10 54.49 -37.02
C ASN A 114 -0.93 54.58 -38.55
N ILE A 115 -1.03 53.47 -39.29
CA ILE A 115 -0.93 53.48 -40.76
C ILE A 115 -2.04 54.32 -41.39
N ILE A 116 -3.28 54.14 -40.96
CA ILE A 116 -4.44 54.86 -41.52
C ILE A 116 -4.21 56.37 -41.36
N MET A 117 -3.80 56.80 -40.17
CA MET A 117 -3.57 58.21 -39.89
C MET A 117 -2.38 58.76 -40.69
N VAL A 118 -1.31 57.97 -40.87
CA VAL A 118 -0.16 58.33 -41.70
C VAL A 118 -0.58 58.52 -43.15
N VAL A 119 -1.31 57.57 -43.73
CA VAL A 119 -1.79 57.65 -45.12
C VAL A 119 -2.70 58.86 -45.31
N LEU A 120 -3.64 59.07 -44.39
CA LEU A 120 -4.54 60.23 -44.43
C LEU A 120 -3.77 61.55 -44.35
N HIS A 121 -2.84 61.67 -43.40
CA HIS A 121 -2.00 62.86 -43.22
C HIS A 121 -1.14 63.13 -44.46
N HIS A 122 -0.37 62.14 -44.92
CA HIS A 122 0.56 62.28 -46.03
C HIS A 122 -0.20 62.59 -47.33
N GLY A 123 -1.30 61.88 -47.61
CA GLY A 123 -2.13 62.14 -48.79
C GLY A 123 -2.77 63.53 -48.76
N THR A 124 -3.34 63.93 -47.62
CA THR A 124 -4.01 65.24 -47.48
C THR A 124 -3.01 66.38 -47.56
N PHE A 125 -1.88 66.29 -46.85
CA PHE A 125 -0.89 67.38 -46.80
C PHE A 125 -0.14 67.50 -48.11
N ALA A 126 0.17 66.37 -48.76
CA ALA A 126 0.71 66.38 -50.10
C ALA A 126 -0.25 67.10 -51.07
N TYR A 127 -1.53 66.68 -51.11
CA TYR A 127 -2.54 67.32 -51.96
C TYR A 127 -2.66 68.83 -51.70
N LEU A 128 -2.74 69.26 -50.44
CA LEU A 128 -2.88 70.68 -50.09
C LEU A 128 -1.63 71.50 -50.43
N GLN A 129 -0.43 70.92 -50.25
CA GLN A 129 0.82 71.56 -50.66
C GLN A 129 0.87 71.71 -52.19
N TYR A 130 0.48 70.68 -52.95
CA TYR A 130 0.39 70.72 -54.42
C TYR A 130 -0.66 71.70 -54.94
N ALA A 131 -1.78 71.87 -54.23
CA ALA A 131 -2.81 72.84 -54.56
C ALA A 131 -2.37 74.31 -54.34
N GLY A 132 -1.15 74.55 -53.87
CA GLY A 132 -0.54 75.87 -53.74
C GLY A 132 -0.58 76.46 -52.34
N ASN A 133 -1.01 75.69 -51.33
CA ASN A 133 -1.00 76.16 -49.94
C ASN A 133 0.41 76.08 -49.33
N LYS A 134 1.18 77.18 -49.46
CA LYS A 134 2.58 77.28 -49.00
C LYS A 134 2.79 77.22 -47.48
N LYS A 135 1.70 77.17 -46.68
CA LYS A 135 1.75 77.08 -45.22
C LYS A 135 1.56 75.67 -44.68
N ILE A 136 1.36 74.67 -45.55
CA ILE A 136 1.24 73.25 -45.18
C ILE A 136 2.45 72.51 -45.72
N TYR A 137 3.13 71.77 -44.84
CA TYR A 137 4.36 71.06 -45.16
C TYR A 137 4.13 69.55 -45.11
N PHE A 138 4.21 68.94 -46.27
CA PHE A 138 4.43 67.52 -46.46
C PHE A 138 5.93 67.24 -46.66
N THR A 139 6.56 67.94 -47.61
CA THR A 139 8.01 67.81 -47.90
C THR A 139 8.62 69.17 -48.25
N GLN A 140 9.95 69.29 -48.19
CA GLN A 140 10.66 70.50 -48.64
C GLN A 140 10.63 70.69 -50.17
N LEU A 141 10.27 69.66 -50.93
CA LEU A 141 10.24 69.72 -52.39
C LEU A 141 8.94 70.38 -52.89
N ALA A 142 9.05 71.18 -53.95
CA ALA A 142 7.89 71.73 -54.65
C ALA A 142 7.05 70.63 -55.30
N TYR A 143 7.70 69.55 -55.74
CA TYR A 143 7.03 68.31 -56.07
C TYR A 143 7.81 67.05 -55.71
N MET A 144 7.08 65.96 -55.47
CA MET A 144 7.66 64.62 -55.28
C MET A 144 7.22 63.77 -56.46
N ASP A 145 8.16 63.09 -57.10
CA ASP A 145 7.83 62.17 -58.18
C ASP A 145 7.02 60.98 -57.65
N LEU A 146 6.06 60.50 -58.44
CA LEU A 146 5.18 59.39 -58.07
C LEU A 146 6.00 58.13 -57.72
N SER A 147 7.11 57.88 -58.42
CA SER A 147 7.98 56.74 -58.13
C SER A 147 8.59 56.81 -56.74
N THR A 148 9.06 57.99 -56.32
CA THR A 148 9.68 58.20 -55.01
C THR A 148 8.65 58.06 -53.88
N PHE A 149 7.45 58.61 -54.08
CA PHE A 149 6.35 58.46 -53.13
C PHE A 149 5.95 57.00 -52.95
N MET A 150 5.83 56.24 -54.06
CA MET A 150 5.48 54.82 -54.03
C MET A 150 6.54 53.97 -53.33
N ILE A 151 7.84 54.23 -53.57
CA ILE A 151 8.94 53.52 -52.91
C ILE A 151 8.96 53.84 -51.41
N HIS A 152 8.85 55.11 -51.03
CA HIS A 152 8.84 55.53 -49.62
C HIS A 152 7.63 54.97 -48.87
N GLY A 153 6.44 55.08 -49.44
CA GLY A 153 5.21 54.51 -48.88
C GLY A 153 5.27 52.97 -48.78
N GLY A 154 5.85 52.31 -49.79
CA GLY A 154 6.07 50.87 -49.78
C GLY A 154 7.02 50.41 -48.67
N LEU A 155 8.15 51.10 -48.49
CA LEU A 155 9.10 50.84 -47.40
C LEU A 155 8.45 51.09 -46.03
N ALA A 156 7.67 52.16 -45.90
CA ALA A 156 6.98 52.48 -44.66
C ALA A 156 5.93 51.42 -44.30
N GLY A 157 5.13 50.99 -45.28
CA GLY A 157 4.17 49.90 -45.12
C GLY A 157 4.85 48.58 -44.74
N LEU A 158 5.99 48.26 -45.37
CA LEU A 158 6.77 47.06 -45.06
C LEU A 158 7.27 47.07 -43.61
N ILE A 159 7.84 48.18 -43.13
CA ILE A 159 8.33 48.28 -41.75
C ILE A 159 7.18 48.10 -40.75
N VAL A 160 6.05 48.77 -40.97
CA VAL A 160 4.92 48.63 -40.04
C VAL A 160 4.34 47.22 -40.10
N ALA A 161 4.30 46.57 -41.27
CA ALA A 161 3.91 45.17 -41.38
C ALA A 161 4.86 44.24 -40.59
N ILE A 162 6.18 44.48 -40.65
CA ILE A 162 7.18 43.75 -39.85
C ILE A 162 6.93 43.97 -38.34
N CYS A 163 6.71 45.22 -37.90
CA CYS A 163 6.39 45.52 -36.50
C CYS A 163 5.08 44.84 -36.05
N GLY A 164 4.06 44.82 -36.92
CA GLY A 164 2.80 44.12 -36.68
C GLY A 164 2.99 42.60 -36.55
N TYR A 165 3.77 42.00 -37.44
CA TYR A 165 4.13 40.59 -37.39
C TYR A 165 4.88 40.25 -36.09
N TRP A 166 5.89 41.03 -35.70
CA TRP A 166 6.61 40.84 -34.44
C TRP A 166 5.70 40.99 -33.22
N SER A 167 4.76 41.95 -33.24
CA SER A 167 3.76 42.12 -32.18
C SER A 167 2.90 40.87 -32.01
N TYR A 168 2.50 40.23 -33.11
CA TYR A 168 1.75 38.97 -33.10
C TYR A 168 2.59 37.80 -32.58
N VAL A 169 3.83 37.66 -33.06
CA VAL A 169 4.75 36.59 -32.63
C VAL A 169 5.05 36.68 -31.14
N PHE A 170 5.37 37.87 -30.62
CA PHE A 170 5.62 38.07 -29.20
C PHE A 170 4.41 37.77 -28.33
N ARG A 171 3.20 38.11 -28.79
CA ARG A 171 1.98 37.73 -28.07
C ARG A 171 1.85 36.21 -27.96
N LYS A 172 2.08 35.50 -29.06
CA LYS A 172 2.00 34.04 -29.09
C LYS A 172 3.05 33.42 -28.17
N GLN A 173 4.31 33.84 -28.27
CA GLN A 173 5.41 33.36 -27.43
C GLN A 173 5.13 33.61 -25.95
N THR A 174 4.71 34.81 -25.57
CA THR A 174 4.42 35.15 -24.16
C THR A 174 3.31 34.27 -23.59
N LEU A 175 2.27 33.97 -24.36
CA LEU A 175 1.18 33.07 -23.94
C LEU A 175 1.64 31.61 -23.84
N ASP A 176 2.46 31.14 -24.78
CA ASP A 176 2.98 29.77 -24.76
C ASP A 176 3.97 29.55 -23.61
N ASP A 177 4.84 30.52 -23.32
CA ASP A 177 5.79 30.47 -22.21
C ASP A 177 5.07 30.49 -20.85
N ALA A 178 3.99 31.26 -20.73
CA ALA A 178 3.20 31.27 -19.52
C ALA A 178 2.50 29.91 -19.25
N LYS A 179 1.94 29.28 -20.30
CA LYS A 179 1.38 27.92 -20.18
C LYS A 179 2.43 26.89 -19.76
N LYS A 180 3.64 26.98 -20.33
CA LYS A 180 4.75 26.10 -19.94
C LYS A 180 5.12 26.30 -18.47
N ALA A 181 5.24 27.54 -18.02
CA ALA A 181 5.56 27.85 -16.63
C ALA A 181 4.50 27.30 -15.66
N ASP A 182 3.22 27.42 -15.99
CA ASP A 182 2.13 26.86 -15.18
C ASP A 182 2.18 25.32 -15.13
N SER A 183 2.37 24.67 -16.28
CA SER A 183 2.52 23.21 -16.34
C SER A 183 3.72 22.71 -15.52
N LEU A 184 4.83 23.46 -15.53
CA LEU A 184 6.02 23.15 -14.75
C LEU A 184 5.77 23.31 -13.25
N ASN A 185 5.09 24.40 -12.84
CA ASN A 185 4.73 24.61 -11.44
C ASN A 185 3.78 23.52 -10.92
N THR A 186 2.83 23.07 -11.75
CA THR A 186 1.96 21.94 -11.43
C THR A 186 2.77 20.66 -11.24
N GLN A 187 3.70 20.37 -12.16
CA GLN A 187 4.59 19.20 -12.02
C GLN A 187 5.47 19.27 -10.76
N LEU A 188 6.04 20.44 -10.43
CA LEU A 188 6.82 20.63 -9.21
C LEU A 188 5.99 20.41 -7.95
N THR A 189 4.73 20.87 -7.96
CA THR A 189 3.80 20.64 -6.85
C THR A 189 3.51 19.16 -6.67
N ASN A 190 3.24 18.43 -7.76
CA ASN A 190 3.01 16.98 -7.72
C ASN A 190 4.24 16.23 -7.19
N VAL A 191 5.44 16.58 -7.67
CA VAL A 191 6.69 15.98 -7.17
C VAL A 191 6.88 16.26 -5.67
N SER A 192 6.59 17.48 -5.21
CA SER A 192 6.67 17.83 -3.79
C SER A 192 5.69 17.01 -2.93
N GLN A 193 4.47 16.77 -3.42
CA GLN A 193 3.51 15.91 -2.74
C GLN A 193 3.98 14.46 -2.68
N ASN A 194 4.58 13.96 -3.76
CA ASN A 194 5.12 12.60 -3.83
C ASN A 194 6.28 12.40 -2.85
N ILE A 195 7.14 13.41 -2.70
CA ILE A 195 8.22 13.41 -1.70
C ILE A 195 7.64 13.34 -0.28
N ALA A 196 6.67 14.20 0.05
CA ALA A 196 6.03 14.20 1.37
C ALA A 196 5.37 12.85 1.68
N PHE A 197 4.68 12.26 0.71
CA PHE A 197 4.08 10.94 0.88
C PHE A 197 5.12 9.83 1.07
N ALA A 198 6.21 9.84 0.29
CA ALA A 198 7.29 8.89 0.46
C ALA A 198 7.96 9.00 1.84
N GLU A 199 8.09 10.22 2.37
CA GLU A 199 8.64 10.48 3.70
C GLU A 199 7.74 9.90 4.80
N GLU A 200 6.43 10.14 4.75
CA GLU A 200 5.44 9.53 5.67
C GLU A 200 5.50 8.00 5.66
N VAL A 201 5.53 7.40 4.46
CA VAL A 201 5.66 5.94 4.32
C VAL A 201 6.98 5.44 4.91
N SER A 202 8.09 6.16 4.70
CA SER A 202 9.40 5.80 5.23
C SER A 202 9.48 5.87 6.77
N GLN A 203 8.70 6.77 7.38
CA GLN A 203 8.58 6.91 8.83
C GLN A 203 7.60 5.89 9.44
N GLY A 204 7.00 5.03 8.62
CA GLY A 204 6.06 3.99 9.06
C GLY A 204 4.61 4.44 9.12
N ASN A 205 4.29 5.67 8.69
CA ASN A 205 2.91 6.15 8.63
C ASN A 205 2.22 5.68 7.34
N LEU A 206 1.75 4.44 7.34
CA LEU A 206 1.09 3.83 6.18
C LEU A 206 -0.40 4.19 6.05
N VAL A 207 -0.96 4.96 7.00
CA VAL A 207 -2.37 5.42 6.99
C VAL A 207 -2.52 6.86 6.51
N PHE A 208 -1.41 7.51 6.13
CA PHE A 208 -1.44 8.85 5.55
C PHE A 208 -2.30 8.89 4.28
N GLU A 209 -3.21 9.86 4.23
CA GLU A 209 -4.09 10.07 3.08
C GLU A 209 -3.31 10.76 1.96
N TYR A 210 -3.13 10.04 0.86
CA TYR A 210 -2.49 10.56 -0.34
C TYR A 210 -3.44 10.42 -1.52
N GLN A 211 -3.73 11.54 -2.16
CA GLN A 211 -4.57 11.62 -3.34
C GLN A 211 -3.68 11.87 -4.55
N LEU A 212 -3.88 11.08 -5.60
CA LEU A 212 -3.21 11.26 -6.88
C LEU A 212 -3.60 12.61 -7.46
N ALA A 213 -2.60 13.45 -7.72
CA ALA A 213 -2.81 14.77 -8.31
C ALA A 213 -3.30 14.69 -9.76
N ASP A 214 -2.90 13.66 -10.49
CA ASP A 214 -3.30 13.39 -11.88
C ASP A 214 -3.30 11.86 -12.12
N GLU A 215 -4.20 11.39 -12.99
CA GLU A 215 -4.18 10.00 -13.49
C GLU A 215 -2.86 9.65 -14.19
N LYS A 216 -2.07 10.65 -14.64
CA LYS A 216 -0.77 10.44 -15.28
C LYS A 216 0.41 10.44 -14.30
N ASP A 217 0.18 10.60 -13.00
CA ASP A 217 1.25 10.56 -12.00
C ASP A 217 1.71 9.12 -11.73
N GLU A 218 2.57 8.61 -12.61
CA GLU A 218 3.14 7.26 -12.49
C GLU A 218 3.98 7.08 -11.22
N LEU A 219 4.64 8.14 -10.74
CA LEU A 219 5.40 8.09 -9.49
C LEU A 219 4.46 7.94 -8.30
N GLY A 220 3.41 8.75 -8.24
CA GLY A 220 2.36 8.65 -7.22
C GLY A 220 1.73 7.26 -7.16
N LYS A 221 1.41 6.67 -8.33
CA LYS A 221 0.87 5.29 -8.41
C LYS A 221 1.86 4.25 -7.89
N ALA A 222 3.14 4.36 -8.25
CA ALA A 222 4.17 3.43 -7.79
C ALA A 222 4.34 3.49 -6.26
N LEU A 223 4.33 4.70 -5.69
CA LEU A 223 4.40 4.91 -4.24
C LEU A 223 3.16 4.35 -3.52
N LEU A 224 1.97 4.53 -4.08
CA LEU A 224 0.73 3.96 -3.55
C LEU A 224 0.78 2.43 -3.50
N LYS A 225 1.20 1.81 -4.60
CA LYS A 225 1.38 0.36 -4.67
C LYS A 225 2.44 -0.15 -3.69
N MET A 226 3.52 0.61 -3.49
CA MET A 226 4.53 0.30 -2.48
C MET A 226 3.92 0.31 -1.06
N ARG A 227 3.14 1.34 -0.71
CA ARG A 227 2.44 1.42 0.59
C ARG A 227 1.49 0.23 0.79
N GLU A 228 0.73 -0.15 -0.24
CA GLU A 228 -0.19 -1.30 -0.18
C GLU A 228 0.56 -2.61 0.10
N ASN A 229 1.67 -2.86 -0.61
CA ASN A 229 2.51 -4.02 -0.37
C ASN A 229 3.12 -4.04 1.04
N LEU A 230 3.51 -2.87 1.58
CA LEU A 230 4.02 -2.75 2.94
C LEU A 230 2.94 -3.06 3.99
N LEU A 231 1.71 -2.57 3.79
CA LEU A 231 0.56 -2.89 4.66
C LEU A 231 0.26 -4.39 4.65
N GLU A 232 0.24 -5.00 3.47
CA GLU A 232 0.03 -6.44 3.33
C GLU A 232 1.15 -7.24 4.01
N SER A 233 2.41 -6.83 3.81
CA SER A 233 3.57 -7.46 4.45
C SER A 233 3.51 -7.34 5.97
N GLN A 234 3.16 -6.18 6.53
CA GLN A 234 3.01 -5.99 7.98
C GLN A 234 1.89 -6.86 8.55
N LYS A 235 0.75 -6.95 7.86
CA LYS A 235 -0.36 -7.81 8.26
C LYS A 235 0.07 -9.27 8.28
N ARG A 236 0.77 -9.74 7.23
CA ARG A 236 1.30 -11.11 7.16
C ARG A 236 2.31 -11.37 8.28
N GLU A 237 3.25 -10.47 8.50
CA GLU A 237 4.25 -10.58 9.56
C GLU A 237 3.58 -10.68 10.95
N GLN A 238 2.54 -9.87 11.21
CA GLN A 238 1.79 -9.94 12.47
C GLN A 238 1.10 -11.30 12.66
N GLN A 239 0.52 -11.87 11.60
CA GLN A 239 -0.11 -13.20 11.64
C GLN A 239 0.91 -14.32 11.88
N GLU A 240 2.06 -14.26 11.20
CA GLU A 240 3.17 -15.21 11.37
C GLU A 240 3.74 -15.13 12.78
N ARG A 241 3.92 -13.91 13.30
CA ARG A 241 4.42 -13.67 14.66
C ARG A 241 3.45 -14.22 15.71
N PHE A 242 2.15 -13.94 15.58
CA PHE A 242 1.12 -14.52 16.45
C PHE A 242 1.18 -16.07 16.47
N THR A 243 1.33 -16.68 15.30
CA THR A 243 1.42 -18.14 15.20
C THR A 243 2.71 -18.66 15.84
N THR A 244 3.84 -18.04 15.55
CA THR A 244 5.17 -18.48 16.03
C THR A 244 5.31 -18.34 17.54
N GLU A 245 4.91 -17.20 18.11
CA GLU A 245 4.93 -16.97 19.56
C GLU A 245 4.01 -17.96 20.28
N GLY A 246 2.80 -18.19 19.75
CA GLY A 246 1.87 -19.16 20.31
C GLY A 246 2.41 -20.58 20.29
N VAL A 247 2.93 -21.04 19.15
CA VAL A 247 3.51 -22.38 19.01
C VAL A 247 4.69 -22.58 19.95
N ALA A 248 5.58 -21.59 20.05
CA ALA A 248 6.71 -21.64 20.99
C ALA A 248 6.23 -21.78 22.44
N HIS A 249 5.26 -20.96 22.85
CA HIS A 249 4.73 -20.97 24.22
C HIS A 249 4.11 -22.32 24.60
N ILE A 250 3.24 -22.88 23.74
CA ILE A 250 2.63 -24.19 24.01
C ILE A 250 3.69 -25.31 23.91
N GLY A 251 4.64 -25.21 22.98
CA GLY A 251 5.73 -26.17 22.84
C GLY A 251 6.65 -26.24 24.06
N GLU A 252 6.85 -25.14 24.80
CA GLU A 252 7.53 -25.14 26.09
C GLU A 252 6.72 -25.89 27.17
N ILE A 253 5.40 -25.66 27.24
CA ILE A 253 4.52 -26.35 28.19
C ILE A 253 4.57 -27.86 27.96
N LEU A 254 4.47 -28.28 26.69
CA LEU A 254 4.54 -29.68 26.27
C LEU A 254 5.85 -30.36 26.65
N ARG A 255 6.98 -29.64 26.57
CA ARG A 255 8.29 -30.19 26.95
C ARG A 255 8.48 -30.29 28.46
N MET A 256 8.01 -29.31 29.23
CA MET A 256 8.20 -29.28 30.69
C MET A 256 7.31 -30.27 31.46
N HIS A 257 6.13 -30.61 30.93
CA HIS A 257 5.12 -31.41 31.65
C HIS A 257 4.88 -32.81 31.05
N ASN A 258 5.84 -33.34 30.28
CA ASN A 258 5.66 -34.59 29.53
C ASN A 258 5.53 -35.87 30.38
N GLN A 259 5.72 -35.80 31.71
CA GLN A 259 5.63 -36.95 32.61
C GLN A 259 4.22 -37.23 33.13
N ASP A 260 3.34 -36.22 33.14
CA ASP A 260 1.95 -36.35 33.58
C ASP A 260 1.02 -35.81 32.49
N MET A 261 0.46 -36.75 31.70
CA MET A 261 -0.43 -36.43 30.59
C MET A 261 -1.67 -35.66 31.02
N ALA A 262 -2.25 -35.97 32.18
CA ALA A 262 -3.47 -35.32 32.64
C ALA A 262 -3.21 -33.85 32.99
N SER A 263 -2.15 -33.59 33.77
CA SER A 263 -1.74 -32.23 34.13
C SER A 263 -1.29 -31.41 32.90
N MET A 264 -0.55 -32.03 31.98
CA MET A 264 -0.12 -31.40 30.73
C MET A 264 -1.32 -31.01 29.87
N ALA A 265 -2.26 -31.93 29.65
CA ALA A 265 -3.46 -31.69 28.85
C ALA A 265 -4.29 -30.53 29.43
N ASP A 266 -4.50 -30.50 30.76
CA ASP A 266 -5.19 -29.41 31.44
C ASP A 266 -4.51 -28.05 31.24
N LEU A 267 -3.18 -28.00 31.36
CA LEU A 267 -2.42 -26.77 31.22
C LEU A 267 -2.40 -26.28 29.77
N VAL A 268 -2.24 -27.17 28.81
CA VAL A 268 -2.26 -26.83 27.38
C VAL A 268 -3.63 -26.30 26.97
N VAL A 269 -4.72 -27.00 27.30
CA VAL A 269 -6.09 -26.55 26.95
C VAL A 269 -6.35 -25.16 27.51
N LYS A 270 -5.97 -24.93 28.78
CA LYS A 270 -6.08 -23.62 29.41
C LYS A 270 -5.26 -22.55 28.69
N SER A 271 -4.02 -22.85 28.30
CA SER A 271 -3.15 -21.89 27.61
C SER A 271 -3.63 -21.57 26.20
N ILE A 272 -4.11 -22.57 25.43
CA ILE A 272 -4.71 -22.37 24.10
C ILE A 272 -5.89 -21.42 24.21
N VAL A 273 -6.85 -21.72 25.10
CA VAL A 273 -8.06 -20.90 25.28
C VAL A 273 -7.70 -19.46 25.63
N LYS A 274 -6.74 -19.25 26.53
CA LYS A 274 -6.29 -17.91 26.92
C LYS A 274 -5.59 -17.17 25.79
N TYR A 275 -4.79 -17.86 24.99
CA TYR A 275 -4.00 -17.26 23.92
C TYR A 275 -4.85 -16.76 22.75
N ILE A 276 -5.87 -17.55 22.36
CA ILE A 276 -6.83 -17.18 21.30
C ILE A 276 -8.07 -16.45 21.85
N HIS A 277 -8.07 -16.11 23.14
CA HIS A 277 -9.19 -15.45 23.83
C HIS A 277 -10.56 -16.16 23.74
N ALA A 278 -10.57 -17.47 23.49
CA ALA A 278 -11.78 -18.29 23.53
C ALA A 278 -12.34 -18.43 24.96
N ASN A 279 -13.50 -19.06 25.08
CA ASN A 279 -14.21 -19.13 26.37
C ASN A 279 -14.09 -20.50 27.02
N GLN A 280 -14.20 -21.57 26.25
CA GLN A 280 -14.28 -22.93 26.76
C GLN A 280 -13.62 -23.89 25.78
N ALA A 281 -12.98 -24.94 26.29
CA ALA A 281 -12.45 -26.00 25.45
C ALA A 281 -12.43 -27.35 26.16
N GLY A 282 -12.47 -28.42 25.37
CA GLY A 282 -12.34 -29.81 25.80
C GLY A 282 -11.39 -30.57 24.88
N LEU A 283 -10.47 -31.35 25.47
CA LEU A 283 -9.58 -32.24 24.74
C LEU A 283 -10.06 -33.68 24.91
N PHE A 284 -10.44 -34.30 23.80
CA PHE A 284 -10.87 -35.69 23.74
C PHE A 284 -9.75 -36.52 23.13
N LEU A 285 -9.26 -37.55 23.82
CA LEU A 285 -8.21 -38.43 23.32
C LEU A 285 -8.77 -39.82 23.04
N LEU A 286 -8.20 -40.48 22.04
CA LEU A 286 -8.50 -41.86 21.67
C LEU A 286 -7.95 -42.81 22.74
N GLU A 287 -8.80 -43.67 23.27
CA GLU A 287 -8.41 -44.83 24.07
C GLU A 287 -8.69 -46.11 23.28
N ASP A 288 -7.70 -47.01 23.24
CA ASP A 288 -7.71 -48.23 22.45
C ASP A 288 -7.64 -49.46 23.36
N ASP A 289 -8.50 -49.50 24.40
CA ASP A 289 -8.38 -50.49 25.48
C ASP A 289 -9.34 -51.69 25.36
N ASN A 290 -10.38 -51.66 24.51
CA ASN A 290 -11.29 -52.81 24.32
C ASN A 290 -12.17 -52.69 23.06
N GLN A 291 -11.93 -53.50 22.03
CA GLN A 291 -12.77 -53.86 20.84
C GLN A 291 -13.49 -52.75 20.02
N THR A 292 -13.79 -51.57 20.58
CA THR A 292 -14.41 -50.40 19.95
C THR A 292 -13.66 -49.14 20.37
N PRO A 293 -13.04 -48.41 19.44
CA PRO A 293 -12.33 -47.17 19.75
C PRO A 293 -13.31 -46.07 20.19
N VAL A 294 -13.00 -45.40 21.30
CA VAL A 294 -13.80 -44.30 21.86
C VAL A 294 -12.94 -43.08 22.19
N LEU A 295 -13.55 -41.90 22.13
CA LEU A 295 -12.94 -40.62 22.46
C LEU A 295 -13.34 -40.19 23.87
N ASN A 296 -12.37 -40.11 24.79
CA ASN A 296 -12.59 -39.75 26.18
C ASN A 296 -12.13 -38.33 26.47
N LEU A 297 -12.96 -37.55 27.16
CA LEU A 297 -12.59 -36.23 27.63
C LEU A 297 -11.46 -36.33 28.67
N LYS A 298 -10.26 -35.86 28.32
CA LYS A 298 -9.06 -35.91 29.17
C LYS A 298 -8.77 -34.60 29.88
N ALA A 299 -9.10 -33.47 29.25
CA ALA A 299 -8.90 -32.15 29.84
C ALA A 299 -10.03 -31.20 29.42
N CYS A 300 -10.36 -30.26 30.28
CA CYS A 300 -11.34 -29.22 29.97
C CYS A 300 -11.04 -27.91 30.70
N TYR A 301 -11.39 -26.80 30.06
CA TYR A 301 -11.31 -25.46 30.63
C TYR A 301 -12.69 -24.80 30.62
N ALA A 302 -13.07 -24.19 31.75
CA ALA A 302 -14.37 -23.52 31.94
C ALA A 302 -15.61 -24.39 31.64
N TYR A 303 -15.51 -25.71 31.85
CA TYR A 303 -16.63 -26.64 31.72
C TYR A 303 -17.27 -26.92 33.10
N ASP A 304 -18.60 -26.95 33.14
CA ASP A 304 -19.41 -27.06 34.35
C ASP A 304 -19.08 -28.33 35.17
N ARG A 305 -18.25 -28.16 36.21
CA ARG A 305 -17.78 -29.13 37.22
C ARG A 305 -16.88 -30.29 36.71
N LYS A 306 -15.55 -30.11 36.85
CA LYS A 306 -14.48 -31.12 36.66
C LYS A 306 -14.67 -32.49 37.36
N LYS A 307 -15.55 -32.64 38.35
CA LYS A 307 -15.59 -33.82 39.24
C LYS A 307 -16.42 -35.02 38.74
N PHE A 308 -17.20 -34.90 37.66
CA PHE A 308 -18.15 -35.97 37.27
C PHE A 308 -18.36 -36.19 35.76
N ILE A 309 -17.45 -35.72 34.89
CA ILE A 309 -17.66 -35.82 33.44
C ILE A 309 -16.72 -36.88 32.85
N THR A 310 -17.09 -38.14 33.03
CA THR A 310 -16.65 -39.22 32.14
C THR A 310 -17.53 -39.18 30.90
N LYS A 311 -17.18 -38.31 29.94
CA LYS A 311 -17.87 -38.24 28.64
C LYS A 311 -17.07 -39.06 27.63
N GLN A 312 -17.66 -40.17 27.19
CA GLN A 312 -17.14 -41.00 26.11
C GLN A 312 -17.98 -40.75 24.86
N ILE A 313 -17.32 -40.63 23.72
CA ILE A 313 -17.98 -40.39 22.42
C ILE A 313 -17.49 -41.46 21.45
N ALA A 314 -18.41 -42.16 20.80
CA ALA A 314 -18.04 -43.14 19.80
C ALA A 314 -17.51 -42.46 18.53
N ILE A 315 -16.62 -43.13 17.79
CA ILE A 315 -16.18 -42.63 16.49
C ILE A 315 -17.39 -42.52 15.54
N GLY A 316 -17.50 -41.38 14.83
CA GLY A 316 -18.64 -41.06 13.97
C GLY A 316 -19.87 -40.52 14.72
N GLU A 317 -19.83 -40.41 16.05
CA GLU A 317 -20.90 -39.81 16.84
C GLU A 317 -20.65 -38.31 17.05
N GLY A 318 -21.64 -37.49 16.63
CA GLY A 318 -21.58 -36.04 16.79
C GLY A 318 -20.44 -35.36 16.01
N LEU A 319 -20.23 -34.08 16.27
CA LEU A 319 -19.20 -33.30 15.58
C LEU A 319 -17.79 -33.76 15.94
N ILE A 320 -17.55 -34.19 17.18
CA ILE A 320 -16.25 -34.69 17.63
C ILE A 320 -15.89 -35.98 16.90
N GLY A 321 -16.81 -36.95 16.84
CA GLY A 321 -16.60 -38.19 16.10
C GLY A 321 -16.43 -37.95 14.60
N GLN A 322 -17.17 -36.99 14.03
CA GLN A 322 -17.04 -36.62 12.61
C GLN A 322 -15.68 -35.96 12.32
N CYS A 323 -15.24 -35.01 13.15
CA CYS A 323 -13.94 -34.35 13.02
C CYS A 323 -12.79 -35.36 13.09
N PHE A 324 -12.90 -36.36 13.97
CA PHE A 324 -11.93 -37.45 14.06
C PHE A 324 -11.85 -38.26 12.76
N LEU A 325 -12.99 -38.56 12.13
CA LEU A 325 -13.05 -39.34 10.88
C LEU A 325 -12.56 -38.55 9.66
N GLU A 326 -12.99 -37.31 9.53
CA GLU A 326 -12.66 -36.44 8.39
C GLU A 326 -11.19 -35.98 8.43
N LYS A 327 -10.58 -35.94 9.61
CA LYS A 327 -9.23 -35.41 9.84
C LYS A 327 -9.06 -33.94 9.41
N GLU A 328 -10.16 -33.19 9.32
CA GLU A 328 -10.19 -31.77 8.99
C GLU A 328 -10.81 -30.95 10.12
N ILE A 329 -10.47 -29.66 10.17
CA ILE A 329 -11.06 -28.73 11.13
C ILE A 329 -12.52 -28.50 10.77
N ILE A 330 -13.42 -28.71 11.73
CA ILE A 330 -14.83 -28.35 11.58
C ILE A 330 -15.06 -27.01 12.28
N TYR A 331 -15.53 -26.02 11.53
CA TYR A 331 -15.90 -24.70 12.06
C TYR A 331 -17.38 -24.42 11.80
N THR A 332 -18.14 -24.14 12.86
CA THR A 332 -19.56 -23.78 12.74
C THR A 332 -19.92 -22.56 13.57
N THR A 333 -20.76 -21.70 13.01
CA THR A 333 -21.39 -20.55 13.66
C THR A 333 -22.88 -20.78 13.92
N GLN A 334 -23.44 -21.87 13.38
CA GLN A 334 -24.84 -22.23 13.56
C GLN A 334 -24.94 -23.27 14.67
N ILE A 335 -25.07 -22.78 15.91
CA ILE A 335 -25.08 -23.62 17.11
C ILE A 335 -26.53 -23.76 17.60
N PRO A 336 -27.07 -24.99 17.68
CA PRO A 336 -28.43 -25.21 18.18
C PRO A 336 -28.60 -24.74 19.64
N ASP A 337 -29.78 -24.18 19.94
CA ASP A 337 -30.15 -23.78 21.30
C ASP A 337 -30.14 -25.02 22.22
N ASN A 338 -29.21 -25.04 23.18
CA ASN A 338 -28.90 -26.14 24.11
C ASN A 338 -27.81 -27.15 23.69
N TYR A 339 -27.06 -26.92 22.60
CA TYR A 339 -25.92 -27.79 22.27
C TYR A 339 -24.79 -27.68 23.31
N ILE A 340 -24.38 -26.45 23.63
CA ILE A 340 -23.35 -26.14 24.62
C ILE A 340 -23.69 -24.80 25.28
N LYS A 341 -23.45 -24.68 26.59
CA LYS A 341 -23.67 -23.45 27.35
C LYS A 341 -22.42 -23.07 28.10
N ILE A 342 -21.97 -21.83 27.90
CA ILE A 342 -20.93 -21.22 28.72
C ILE A 342 -21.63 -20.67 29.96
N THR A 343 -21.32 -21.26 31.12
CA THR A 343 -21.96 -20.93 32.40
C THR A 343 -21.06 -20.03 33.24
N SER A 344 -21.70 -19.14 34.01
CA SER A 344 -21.08 -18.29 35.02
C SER A 344 -21.89 -18.41 36.31
N GLY A 345 -21.35 -17.91 37.42
CA GLY A 345 -22.11 -17.82 38.67
C GLY A 345 -23.37 -16.95 38.59
N LEU A 346 -23.54 -16.18 37.51
CA LEU A 346 -24.64 -15.24 37.32
C LEU A 346 -25.62 -15.64 36.20
N GLY A 347 -25.29 -16.61 35.36
CA GLY A 347 -26.10 -16.96 34.19
C GLY A 347 -25.37 -17.83 33.17
N GLN A 348 -26.03 -18.13 32.06
CA GLN A 348 -25.52 -19.00 30.99
C GLN A 348 -25.82 -18.42 29.61
N SER A 349 -24.93 -18.62 28.64
CA SER A 349 -25.10 -18.16 27.25
C SER A 349 -24.58 -19.18 26.25
N ASN A 350 -25.16 -19.21 25.05
CA ASN A 350 -24.64 -19.99 23.93
C ASN A 350 -23.43 -19.27 23.29
N PRO A 351 -22.37 -19.99 22.91
CA PRO A 351 -21.27 -19.42 22.13
C PRO A 351 -21.73 -18.96 20.74
N THR A 352 -20.92 -18.13 20.10
CA THR A 352 -21.15 -17.64 18.73
C THR A 352 -20.54 -18.58 17.70
N CYS A 353 -19.47 -19.28 18.04
CA CYS A 353 -18.85 -20.28 17.18
C CYS A 353 -18.28 -21.46 17.97
N LEU A 354 -18.15 -22.58 17.25
CA LEU A 354 -17.57 -23.83 17.72
C LEU A 354 -16.54 -24.30 16.68
N VAL A 355 -15.36 -24.66 17.17
CA VAL A 355 -14.24 -25.14 16.36
C VAL A 355 -13.83 -26.50 16.89
N LEU A 356 -13.72 -27.49 16.01
CA LEU A 356 -13.20 -28.81 16.32
C LEU A 356 -11.93 -29.03 15.52
N VAL A 357 -10.84 -29.29 16.22
CA VAL A 357 -9.50 -29.43 15.65
C VAL A 357 -9.07 -30.88 15.86
N PRO A 358 -8.87 -31.67 14.79
CA PRO A 358 -8.37 -33.03 14.93
C PRO A 358 -6.91 -32.96 15.38
N ILE A 359 -6.58 -33.64 16.46
CA ILE A 359 -5.21 -33.74 16.98
C ILE A 359 -4.52 -34.87 16.22
N LYS A 360 -3.71 -34.52 15.22
CA LYS A 360 -3.10 -35.48 14.30
C LYS A 360 -1.64 -35.17 14.00
N SER A 361 -0.84 -36.22 13.85
CA SER A 361 0.53 -36.16 13.33
C SER A 361 0.56 -37.04 12.08
N GLU A 362 1.03 -36.49 10.96
CA GLU A 362 0.88 -37.12 9.65
C GLU A 362 -0.59 -37.51 9.38
N GLU A 363 -0.88 -38.80 9.21
CA GLU A 363 -2.21 -39.33 8.95
C GLU A 363 -2.90 -39.93 10.20
N LYS A 364 -2.22 -39.96 11.35
CA LYS A 364 -2.76 -40.60 12.56
C LYS A 364 -3.37 -39.57 13.50
N VAL A 365 -4.69 -39.64 13.66
CA VAL A 365 -5.45 -38.84 14.61
C VAL A 365 -5.45 -39.53 15.98
N VAL A 366 -5.11 -38.80 17.04
CA VAL A 366 -5.07 -39.30 18.43
C VAL A 366 -6.13 -38.65 19.31
N GLY A 367 -6.87 -37.69 18.79
CA GLY A 367 -7.91 -37.00 19.54
C GLY A 367 -8.53 -35.84 18.78
N VAL A 368 -9.39 -35.09 19.45
CA VAL A 368 -10.04 -33.89 18.95
C VAL A 368 -10.05 -32.84 20.06
N LEU A 369 -9.67 -31.61 19.71
CA LEU A 369 -9.80 -30.44 20.57
C LEU A 369 -11.04 -29.66 20.13
N GLU A 370 -12.03 -29.57 21.00
CA GLU A 370 -13.24 -28.77 20.81
C GLU A 370 -13.08 -27.43 21.53
N ILE A 371 -13.39 -26.32 20.86
CA ILE A 371 -13.27 -24.96 21.38
C ILE A 371 -14.57 -24.20 21.09
N ALA A 372 -15.13 -23.56 22.11
CA ALA A 372 -16.27 -22.67 22.00
C ALA A 372 -15.86 -21.22 22.30
N SER A 373 -16.30 -20.28 21.45
CA SER A 373 -16.00 -18.85 21.58
C SER A 373 -17.23 -17.96 21.31
N PHE A 374 -17.27 -16.79 21.95
CA PHE A 374 -18.21 -15.71 21.65
C PHE A 374 -17.77 -14.82 20.48
N HIS A 375 -16.54 -14.98 19.99
CA HIS A 375 -16.06 -14.28 18.80
C HIS A 375 -15.70 -15.28 17.70
N PRO A 376 -16.01 -14.99 16.42
CA PRO A 376 -15.47 -15.73 15.30
C PRO A 376 -13.94 -15.82 15.38
N LEU A 377 -13.37 -16.96 14.98
CA LEU A 377 -11.92 -17.11 14.89
C LEU A 377 -11.41 -16.53 13.57
N GLU A 378 -10.23 -15.93 13.62
CA GLU A 378 -9.50 -15.39 12.48
C GLU A 378 -8.55 -16.44 11.86
N THR A 379 -8.12 -16.23 10.61
CA THR A 379 -7.19 -17.12 9.90
C THR A 379 -5.93 -17.46 10.70
N LYS A 380 -5.35 -16.48 11.41
CA LYS A 380 -4.15 -16.67 12.24
C LYS A 380 -4.36 -17.67 13.39
N GLU A 381 -5.58 -17.75 13.93
CA GLU A 381 -5.92 -18.65 15.02
C GLU A 381 -6.09 -20.08 14.51
N PHE A 382 -6.68 -20.27 13.32
CA PHE A 382 -6.74 -21.58 12.66
C PHE A 382 -5.34 -22.12 12.36
N THR A 383 -4.46 -21.32 11.75
CA THR A 383 -3.06 -21.73 11.48
C THR A 383 -2.30 -22.07 12.76
N PHE A 384 -2.53 -21.32 13.83
CA PHE A 384 -2.00 -21.65 15.15
C PHE A 384 -2.52 -23.00 15.67
N LEU A 385 -3.83 -23.23 15.63
CA LEU A 385 -4.46 -24.47 16.09
C LEU A 385 -3.99 -25.70 15.31
N GLU A 386 -3.79 -25.58 13.99
CA GLU A 386 -3.24 -26.65 13.15
C GLU A 386 -1.82 -27.05 13.58
N LYS A 387 -0.92 -26.06 13.76
CA LYS A 387 0.47 -26.33 14.18
C LYS A 387 0.55 -26.90 15.61
N ILE A 388 -0.33 -26.45 16.49
CA ILE A 388 -0.42 -26.98 17.84
C ILE A 388 -0.99 -28.39 17.84
N SER A 389 -1.97 -28.68 16.99
CA SER A 389 -2.52 -30.03 16.81
C SER A 389 -1.41 -31.04 16.47
N GLU A 390 -0.52 -30.69 15.53
CA GLU A 390 0.61 -31.54 15.15
C GLU A 390 1.55 -31.78 16.33
N SER A 391 1.96 -30.71 17.01
CA SER A 391 2.85 -30.79 18.17
C SER A 391 2.24 -31.60 19.32
N LEU A 392 0.94 -31.43 19.57
CA LEU A 392 0.19 -32.18 20.58
C LEU A 392 0.13 -33.66 20.23
N ALA A 393 -0.18 -33.97 18.98
CA ALA A 393 -0.29 -35.35 18.53
C ALA A 393 1.03 -36.10 18.70
N SER A 394 2.16 -35.51 18.32
CA SER A 394 3.47 -36.16 18.49
C SER A 394 3.81 -36.43 19.96
N VAL A 395 3.52 -35.48 20.86
CA VAL A 395 3.78 -35.64 22.31
C VAL A 395 2.87 -36.70 22.92
N ILE A 396 1.58 -36.69 22.59
CA ILE A 396 0.61 -37.68 23.05
C ILE A 396 0.98 -39.08 22.54
N MET A 397 1.35 -39.22 21.27
CA MET A 397 1.80 -40.50 20.71
C MET A 397 3.03 -41.03 21.46
N THR A 398 4.03 -40.18 21.70
CA THR A 398 5.25 -40.58 22.40
C THR A 398 4.95 -40.97 23.84
N ALA A 399 4.07 -40.24 24.52
CA ALA A 399 3.65 -40.56 25.87
C ALA A 399 2.93 -41.91 25.94
N ASN A 400 1.97 -42.16 25.06
CA ASN A 400 1.25 -43.43 24.98
C ASN A 400 2.21 -44.60 24.66
N ILE A 401 3.20 -44.40 23.79
CA ILE A 401 4.23 -45.41 23.49
C ILE A 401 5.09 -45.70 24.73
N ASN A 402 5.50 -44.66 25.47
CA ASN A 402 6.30 -44.82 26.67
C ASN A 402 5.52 -45.55 27.78
N GLU A 403 4.25 -45.19 27.96
CA GLU A 403 3.35 -45.86 28.90
C GLU A 403 3.17 -47.33 28.54
N LYS A 404 2.88 -47.64 27.26
CA LYS A 404 2.74 -49.03 26.82
C LYS A 404 4.02 -49.83 26.96
N THR A 405 5.16 -49.20 26.69
CA THR A 405 6.49 -49.82 26.86
C THR A 405 6.75 -50.14 28.33
N LYS A 406 6.36 -49.25 29.25
CA LYS A 406 6.46 -49.47 30.69
C LYS A 406 5.59 -50.65 31.15
N GLU A 407 4.32 -50.70 30.72
CA GLU A 407 3.42 -51.82 31.01
C GLU A 407 3.98 -53.16 30.51
N LEU A 408 4.45 -53.20 29.26
CA LEU A 408 5.02 -54.41 28.66
C LEU A 408 6.30 -54.84 29.38
N LEU A 409 7.12 -53.90 29.82
CA LEU A 409 8.33 -54.18 30.60
C LEU A 409 7.98 -54.78 31.97
N GLU A 410 7.01 -54.21 32.68
CA GLU A 410 6.52 -54.73 33.96
C GLU A 410 5.94 -56.15 33.81
N ALA A 411 5.10 -56.37 32.79
CA ALA A 411 4.56 -57.69 32.47
C ALA A 411 5.65 -58.72 32.12
N SER A 412 6.67 -58.30 31.36
CA SER A 412 7.82 -59.15 31.01
C SER A 412 8.65 -59.54 32.24
N GLN A 413 8.90 -58.59 33.14
CA GLN A 413 9.60 -58.83 34.41
C GLN A 413 8.82 -59.82 35.28
N GLN A 414 7.51 -59.61 35.44
CA GLN A 414 6.65 -60.50 36.21
C GLN A 414 6.61 -61.91 35.62
N ASN A 415 6.50 -62.04 34.30
CA ASN A 415 6.56 -63.34 33.62
C ASN A 415 7.91 -64.04 33.84
N THR A 416 9.01 -63.29 33.83
CA THR A 416 10.36 -63.84 34.10
C THR A 416 10.47 -64.35 35.54
N GLU A 417 9.92 -63.65 36.53
CA GLU A 417 9.88 -64.10 37.92
C GLU A 417 9.07 -65.39 38.08
N VAL A 418 7.89 -65.46 37.45
CA VAL A 418 7.06 -66.68 37.45
C VAL A 418 7.79 -67.84 36.80
N MET A 419 8.47 -67.63 35.66
CA MET A 419 9.25 -68.68 35.00
C MET A 419 10.40 -69.18 35.88
N LYS A 420 11.14 -68.29 36.57
CA LYS A 420 12.19 -68.70 37.50
C LYS A 420 11.65 -69.52 38.67
N ALA A 421 10.50 -69.16 39.20
CA ALA A 421 9.85 -69.93 40.26
C ALA A 421 9.44 -71.32 39.75
N GLN A 422 8.88 -71.42 38.54
CA GLN A 422 8.54 -72.70 37.91
C GLN A 422 9.77 -73.56 37.61
N GLU A 423 10.88 -72.96 37.17
CA GLU A 423 12.14 -73.66 36.92
C GLU A 423 12.71 -74.25 38.23
N GLU A 424 12.70 -73.48 39.32
CA GLU A 424 13.15 -73.95 40.62
C GLU A 424 12.26 -75.06 41.19
N GLU A 425 10.94 -74.95 41.05
CA GLU A 425 10.00 -76.02 41.42
C GLU A 425 10.26 -77.28 40.58
N MET A 426 10.48 -77.15 39.28
CA MET A 426 10.81 -78.27 38.40
C MET A 426 12.16 -78.91 38.75
N ARG A 427 13.17 -78.10 39.13
CA ARG A 427 14.47 -78.56 39.60
C ARG A 427 14.34 -79.39 40.89
N GLN A 428 13.55 -78.90 41.86
CA GLN A 428 13.25 -79.64 43.09
C GLN A 428 12.53 -80.96 42.80
N ASN A 429 11.52 -80.95 41.94
CA ASN A 429 10.82 -82.18 41.52
C ASN A 429 11.75 -83.18 40.83
N MET A 430 12.71 -82.71 40.02
CA MET A 430 13.73 -83.58 39.41
C MET A 430 14.71 -84.16 40.44
N GLU A 431 15.17 -83.35 41.41
CA GLU A 431 16.03 -83.83 42.51
C GLU A 431 15.31 -84.89 43.36
N GLU A 432 14.03 -84.69 43.66
CA GLU A 432 13.20 -85.66 44.39
C GLU A 432 12.97 -86.95 43.58
N LEU A 433 12.65 -86.84 42.28
CA LEU A 433 12.52 -87.99 41.39
C LEU A 433 13.83 -88.78 41.28
N GLN A 434 14.98 -88.11 41.21
CA GLN A 434 16.28 -88.77 41.18
C GLN A 434 16.56 -89.50 42.50
N ALA A 435 16.27 -88.88 43.64
CA ALA A 435 16.39 -89.53 44.95
C ALA A 435 15.49 -90.78 45.05
N ILE A 436 14.25 -90.70 44.58
CA ILE A 436 13.33 -91.86 44.48
C ILE A 436 13.91 -92.93 43.55
N GLN A 437 14.43 -92.56 42.39
CA GLN A 437 15.02 -93.50 41.43
C GLN A 437 16.24 -94.23 42.02
N GLU A 438 17.09 -93.51 42.75
CA GLU A 438 18.21 -94.10 43.48
C GLU A 438 17.75 -95.05 44.58
N GLU A 439 16.72 -94.68 45.36
CA GLU A 439 16.15 -95.54 46.39
C GLU A 439 15.54 -96.83 45.79
N VAL A 440 14.77 -96.69 44.69
CA VAL A 440 14.19 -97.83 43.97
C VAL A 440 15.30 -98.72 43.40
N SER A 441 16.33 -98.16 42.79
CA SER A 441 17.48 -98.93 42.27
C SER A 441 18.20 -99.69 43.38
N ARG A 442 18.38 -99.09 44.56
CA ARG A 442 18.92 -99.78 45.74
C ARG A 442 18.02 -100.95 46.16
N LYS A 443 16.71 -100.72 46.29
CA LYS A 443 15.76 -101.79 46.62
C LYS A 443 15.78 -102.93 45.60
N VAL A 444 15.85 -102.61 44.30
CA VAL A 444 15.95 -103.62 43.23
C VAL A 444 17.22 -104.46 43.39
N LYS A 445 18.38 -103.83 43.63
CA LYS A 445 19.63 -104.57 43.88
C LYS A 445 19.58 -105.43 45.14
N ASP A 446 18.93 -104.95 46.19
CA ASP A 446 18.74 -105.71 47.43
C ASP A 446 17.81 -106.92 47.17
N TYR A 447 16.73 -106.74 46.40
CA TYR A 447 15.85 -107.83 45.97
C TYR A 447 16.59 -108.85 45.09
N GLU A 448 17.42 -108.42 44.15
CA GLU A 448 18.25 -109.30 43.32
C GLU A 448 19.23 -110.11 44.17
N ARG A 449 19.90 -109.49 45.15
CA ARG A 449 20.76 -110.22 46.10
C ARG A 449 19.99 -111.29 46.88
N LEU A 450 18.81 -110.95 47.37
CA LEU A 450 17.94 -111.86 48.10
C LEU A 450 17.48 -113.03 47.22
N LEU A 451 17.16 -112.77 45.95
CA LEU A 451 16.84 -113.79 44.97
C LEU A 451 18.02 -114.74 44.73
N VAL A 452 19.22 -114.21 44.50
CA VAL A 452 20.45 -115.02 44.33
C VAL A 452 20.74 -115.85 45.58
N GLU A 453 20.56 -115.28 46.77
CA GLU A 453 20.73 -116.00 48.04
C GLU A 453 19.72 -117.15 48.15
N LYS A 454 18.44 -116.90 47.81
CA LYS A 454 17.40 -117.92 47.80
C LYS A 454 17.62 -118.99 46.73
N GLU A 455 18.08 -118.62 45.54
CA GLU A 455 18.45 -119.56 44.48
C GLU A 455 19.63 -120.45 44.91
N ASN A 456 20.64 -119.88 45.55
CA ASN A 456 21.76 -120.64 46.13
C ASN A 456 21.31 -121.58 47.25
N GLU A 457 20.37 -121.13 48.09
CA GLU A 457 19.77 -121.95 49.15
C GLU A 457 18.97 -123.12 48.56
N ILE A 458 18.16 -122.87 47.53
CA ILE A 458 17.43 -123.90 46.77
C ILE A 458 18.41 -124.87 46.09
N PHE A 459 19.50 -124.38 45.50
CA PHE A 459 20.53 -125.20 44.88
C PHE A 459 21.24 -126.11 45.90
N ARG A 460 21.59 -125.58 47.08
CA ARG A 460 22.13 -126.39 48.19
C ARG A 460 21.14 -127.44 48.66
N LEU A 461 19.87 -127.09 48.81
CA LEU A 461 18.81 -128.01 49.19
C LEU A 461 18.60 -129.11 48.13
N LYS A 462 18.66 -128.78 46.83
CA LYS A 462 18.59 -129.78 45.75
C LYS A 462 19.77 -130.76 45.79
N ASN A 463 20.99 -130.26 45.95
CA ASN A 463 22.18 -131.13 46.05
C ASN A 463 22.19 -132.03 47.30
N LEU A 464 21.47 -131.65 48.36
CA LEU A 464 21.26 -132.47 49.57
C LEU A 464 20.18 -133.55 49.37
N ILE A 465 19.31 -133.40 48.38
CA ILE A 465 18.24 -134.36 48.06
C ILE A 465 18.71 -135.37 47.00
N GLU A 466 19.72 -135.02 46.19
CA GLU A 466 20.29 -135.87 45.11
C GLU A 466 21.56 -136.67 45.51
N ALA A 467 22.05 -136.55 46.74
CA ALA A 467 23.15 -137.33 47.33
C ALA A 467 22.64 -138.23 48.46
#